data_AF-A0A9K3CW75-F1
#
_entry.id   AF-A0A9K3CW75-F1
#
_cell.length_a   1.000
_cell.length_b   1.000
_cell.length_c   1.000
_cell.angle_alpha   90.00
_cell.angle_beta   90.00
_cell.angle_gamma   90.00
#
_symmetry.space_group_name_H-M   'P 1'
#
loop_
_entity.id
_entity.type
_entity.pdbx_description
1 polymer ?
#
loop_
_entity_poly.entity_id
_entity_poly.type
_entity_poly.pdbx_seq_one_letter_code
_entity_poly.pdbx_strand_id
1 'polypeptide(L)' 'MIDITVELLGGFESYASDAVLSLNVDPALIAAANPAWGRYNPQRTAAENINLPPALLSRFDLLFVIRDIVQSANDER' A
#
# COMPACT_ATOMS: atom_id res chain seq x y z
N MET A 1 -7.09 9.13 9.60
CA MET A 1 -7.46 7.73 9.32
C MET A 1 -6.73 7.36 8.04
N ILE A 2 -5.83 6.38 8.07
CA ILE A 2 -5.14 5.92 6.85
C ILE A 2 -6.11 4.98 6.16
N ASP A 3 -6.61 5.40 5.00
CA ASP A 3 -7.42 4.57 4.12
C ASP A 3 -6.44 3.74 3.30
N ILE A 4 -6.31 2.45 3.64
CA ILE A 4 -5.53 1.50 2.84
C ILE A 4 -6.52 0.78 1.95
N THR A 5 -6.61 1.20 0.69
CA THR A 5 -7.35 0.44 -0.32
C THR A 5 -6.49 -0.74 -0.75
N VAL A 6 -6.90 -1.93 -0.34
CA VAL A 6 -6.28 -3.21 -0.70
C VAL A 6 -7.07 -3.81 -1.84
N GLU A 7 -6.46 -3.94 -3.02
CA GLU A 7 -7.04 -4.66 -4.14
C GLU A 7 -6.22 -5.93 -4.38
N LEU A 8 -6.90 -7.09 -4.29
CA LEU A 8 -6.28 -8.38 -4.59
C LEU A 8 -6.33 -8.58 -6.11
N LEU A 9 -5.16 -8.64 -6.74
CA LEU A 9 -5.04 -9.03 -8.14
C LEU A 9 -5.22 -10.55 -8.24
N GLY A 10 -6.48 -11.00 -8.19
CA GLY A 10 -6.86 -12.40 -8.29
C GLY A 10 -8.37 -12.53 -8.17
N GLY A 11 -9.04 -12.79 -9.28
CA GLY A 11 -10.49 -13.00 -9.32
C GLY A 11 -10.87 -14.28 -8.58
N PHE A 12 -11.35 -14.15 -7.35
CA PHE A 12 -11.95 -15.26 -6.60
C PHE A 12 -13.31 -14.80 -6.05
N GLU A 13 -14.36 -14.99 -6.85
CA GLU A 13 -15.72 -15.02 -6.32
C GLU A 13 -15.86 -16.27 -5.45
N SER A 14 -15.97 -16.09 -4.13
CA SER A 14 -16.20 -17.21 -3.22
C SER A 14 -17.67 -17.60 -3.24
N TYR A 15 -18.03 -18.63 -4.02
CA TYR A 15 -19.31 -19.32 -3.93
C TYR A 15 -19.11 -20.67 -3.23
N ALA A 16 -19.14 -20.69 -1.89
CA ALA A 16 -19.21 -21.94 -1.14
C ALA A 16 -19.79 -21.67 0.25
N SER A 17 -21.11 -21.78 0.36
CA SER A 17 -21.86 -21.50 1.59
C SER A 17 -21.80 -22.61 2.65
N ASP A 18 -21.10 -23.73 2.43
CA ASP A 18 -21.03 -24.83 3.43
C ASP A 18 -19.78 -25.75 3.32
N ALA A 19 -18.72 -25.32 2.63
CA ALA A 19 -17.50 -26.11 2.50
C ALA A 19 -16.25 -25.25 2.72
N VAL A 20 -15.36 -25.70 3.62
CA VAL A 20 -14.03 -25.11 3.80
C VAL A 20 -13.12 -25.65 2.70
N LEU A 21 -12.98 -24.90 1.61
CA LEU A 21 -12.03 -25.18 0.55
C LEU A 21 -10.77 -24.31 0.78
N SER A 22 -9.63 -24.96 1.05
CA SER A 22 -8.33 -24.27 1.06
C SER A 22 -7.72 -24.31 -0.34
N LEU A 23 -7.65 -23.16 -1.01
CA LEU A 23 -7.00 -23.01 -2.31
C LEU A 23 -5.61 -22.39 -2.11
N ASN A 24 -4.59 -23.00 -2.69
CA ASN A 24 -3.26 -22.40 -2.74
C ASN A 24 -3.20 -21.42 -3.91
N VAL A 25 -3.11 -20.13 -3.61
CA VAL A 25 -3.01 -19.05 -4.60
C VAL A 25 -1.84 -18.17 -4.23
N ASP A 26 -1.16 -17.63 -5.25
CA ASP A 26 -0.12 -16.61 -5.10
C ASP A 26 -0.71 -15.25 -5.47
N PRO A 27 -1.42 -14.54 -4.55
CA PRO A 27 -2.02 -13.27 -4.86
C PRO A 27 -0.96 -12.16 -4.89
N ALA A 28 -1.07 -11.24 -5.86
CA ALA A 28 -0.36 -9.96 -5.80
C ALA A 28 -1.24 -8.93 -5.07
N LEU A 29 -0.64 -8.25 -4.09
CA LEU A 29 -1.30 -7.20 -3.30
C LEU A 29 -0.81 -5.83 -3.76
N ILE A 30 -1.74 -4.96 -4.14
CA ILE A 30 -1.47 -3.53 -4.31
C ILE A 30 -2.22 -2.77 -3.22
N ALA A 31 -1.50 -1.89 -2.53
CA ALA A 31 -2.04 -1.06 -1.47
C ALA A 31 -1.59 0.39 -1.68
N ALA A 32 -2.54 1.32 -1.62
CA ALA A 32 -2.27 2.76 -1.55
C ALA A 32 -2.60 3.24 -0.15
N ALA A 33 -1.67 3.98 0.48
CA ALA A 33 -1.83 4.51 1.82
C ALA A 33 -1.39 5.97 1.89
N ASN A 34 -2.18 6.79 2.58
CA ASN A 34 -1.83 8.19 2.82
C ASN A 34 -0.81 8.31 3.98
N PRO A 35 0.14 9.26 3.93
CA PRO A 35 1.05 9.52 5.04
C PRO A 35 0.31 9.92 6.33
N ALA A 36 0.83 9.49 7.48
CA ALA A 36 0.26 9.70 8.81
C ALA A 36 0.00 11.18 9.17
N TRP A 37 0.77 12.11 8.59
CA TRP A 37 0.65 13.56 8.82
C TRP A 37 0.22 14.33 7.58
N GLY A 38 -0.39 13.66 6.60
CA GLY A 38 -0.85 14.27 5.33
C GLY A 38 0.28 14.66 4.37
N ARG A 39 1.54 14.72 4.82
CA ARG A 39 2.74 14.90 4.00
C ARG A 39 3.82 13.92 4.42
N TYR A 40 4.58 13.45 3.44
CA TYR A 40 5.73 12.59 3.69
C TYR A 40 6.91 13.42 4.20
N ASN A 41 7.43 13.08 5.38
CA ASN A 41 8.63 13.72 5.94
C ASN A 41 9.88 12.89 5.60
N PRO A 42 10.83 13.40 4.79
CA PRO A 42 12.05 12.69 4.44
C PRO A 42 13.02 12.46 5.60
N GLN A 43 12.85 13.17 6.72
CA GLN A 43 13.68 12.99 7.93
C GLN A 43 13.22 11.80 8.78
N ARG A 44 12.05 11.20 8.47
CA ARG A 44 11.49 10.06 9.17
C ARG A 44 11.55 8.81 8.30
N THR A 45 11.60 7.65 8.93
CA THR A 45 11.56 6.36 8.24
C THR A 45 10.22 6.14 7.53
N ALA A 46 10.17 5.25 6.54
CA ALA A 46 8.93 4.90 5.86
C ALA A 46 7.86 4.35 6.83
N ALA A 47 8.28 3.54 7.81
CA ALA A 47 7.39 2.98 8.83
C ALA A 47 6.74 4.08 9.69
N GLU A 48 7.53 5.08 10.11
CA GLU A 48 7.02 6.23 10.87
C GLU A 48 6.08 7.10 10.03
N ASN A 49 6.31 7.21 8.71
CA ASN A 49 5.47 7.99 7.81
C ASN A 49 4.11 7.32 7.50
N ILE A 50 3.99 5.99 7.53
CA ILE A 50 2.79 5.26 7.10
C ILE A 50 1.98 4.70 8.29
N ASN A 51 2.43 4.89 9.55
CA ASN A 51 1.76 4.41 10.77
C ASN A 51 1.23 2.96 10.64
N LEU A 52 2.04 2.09 10.03
CA LEU A 52 1.76 0.67 9.85
C LEU A 52 2.65 -0.15 10.79
N PRO A 53 2.14 -1.25 11.37
CA PRO A 53 2.97 -2.18 12.12
C PRO A 53 4.14 -2.70 11.25
N PRO A 54 5.38 -2.77 11.78
CA PRO A 54 6.53 -3.26 11.03
C PRO A 54 6.34 -4.65 10.42
N ALA A 55 5.56 -5.51 11.10
CA ALA A 55 5.23 -6.86 10.64
C ALA A 55 4.40 -6.90 9.34
N LEU A 56 3.57 -5.89 9.08
CA LEU A 56 2.83 -5.78 7.82
C LEU A 56 3.70 -5.16 6.73
N LEU A 57 4.51 -4.17 7.09
CA LEU A 57 5.48 -3.54 6.19
C LEU A 57 6.48 -4.54 5.61
N SER A 58 6.96 -5.47 6.43
CA SER A 58 7.88 -6.53 6.01
C SER A 58 7.28 -7.54 5.03
N ARG A 59 5.95 -7.53 4.81
CA ARG A 59 5.29 -8.39 3.81
C ARG A 59 5.27 -7.78 2.42
N PHE A 60 5.65 -6.51 2.29
CA PHE A 60 5.76 -5.84 1.00
C PHE A 60 7.22 -5.85 0.57
N ASP A 61 7.50 -6.45 -0.59
CA ASP A 61 8.85 -6.43 -1.17
C ASP A 61 9.18 -5.06 -1.80
N LEU A 62 8.16 -4.34 -2.25
CA LEU A 62 8.26 -3.05 -2.92
C LEU A 62 7.44 -1.99 -2.20
N LEU A 63 8.05 -0.84 -1.93
CA LEU A 63 7.39 0.32 -1.34
C LEU A 63 7.71 1.57 -2.15
N PHE A 64 6.68 2.18 -2.73
CA PHE A 64 6.80 3.38 -3.54
C PHE A 64 6.27 4.59 -2.78
N VAL A 65 7.11 5.62 -2.61
CA VAL A 65 6.69 6.90 -2.03
C VAL A 65 6.53 7.91 -3.15
N ILE A 66 5.29 8.25 -3.46
CA ILE A 66 4.97 9.31 -4.42
C ILE A 66 4.89 10.62 -3.63
N ARG A 67 5.77 11.57 -3.97
CA ARG A 67 5.79 12.90 -3.35
C ARG A 67 5.56 13.93 -4.43
N ASP A 68 4.66 14.86 -4.14
CA ASP A 68 4.52 16.07 -4.93
C ASP A 68 5.68 17.01 -4.56
N ILE A 69 6.66 17.12 -5.46
CA ILE A 69 7.82 18.00 -5.31
C ILE A 69 7.65 19.11 -6.33
N VAL A 70 7.40 20.34 -5.86
CA VAL A 70 7.36 21.52 -6.73
C VAL A 70 8.78 21.77 -7.25
N GLN A 71 9.06 21.33 -8.48
CA GLN A 71 10.28 21.67 -9.20
C GLN A 71 10.00 22.88 -10.08
N SER A 72 10.51 24.06 -9.71
CA SER A 72 10.42 25.28 -10.52
C SER A 72 11.11 25.19 -11.90
N ALA A 73 11.80 24.09 -12.20
CA ALA A 73 12.49 23.86 -13.47
C ALA A 73 11.64 23.12 -14.52
N ASN A 74 10.50 22.55 -14.13
CA ASN A 74 9.65 21.74 -15.03
C ASN A 74 8.37 22.45 -15.48
N ASP A 75 8.17 23.70 -15.06
CA ASP A 75 6.96 24.49 -15.34
C ASP A 75 7.16 25.55 -16.46
N GLU A 76 8.25 25.46 -17.23
CA GLU A 76 8.58 26.37 -18.34
C GLU A 76 8.65 25.69 -19.73
N ARG A 77 7.80 24.70 -20.03
CA ARG A 77 7.67 24.16 -21.39
C ARG A 77 6.23 24.02 -21.88
#